data_AF-A0A2N3W735-F1
#
_entry.id   AF-A0A2N3W735-F1
#
_cell.length_a   1.000
_cell.length_b   1.000
_cell.length_c   1.000
_cell.angle_alpha   90.00
_cell.angle_beta   90.00
_cell.angle_gamma   90.00
#
_symmetry.space_group_name_H-M   'P 1'
#
loop_
_entity.id
_entity.type
_entity.pdbx_description
1 polymer ?
#
loop_
_entity_poly.entity_id
_entity_poly.type
_entity_poly.pdbx_seq_one_letter_code
_entity_poly.pdbx_strand_id
1 'polypeptide(L)'
;MAKATSFGAVVALIRAAENLLIKKAGQTSPAERVSTLRSVYYGTEWSLDFKVESARSQGGARIRNIGFLTYTGGLMPADPRPAFAGTTMMADLQASQSIRDRGRGIDIGHMLIGLEVRSSRILRTLDFPGQGGTGLEIVTWLGDLGGGAANLAKRRILRPTGVEVIFHNRTSDYRVMDNLEGDAAGYLVGCGTTPGGPPQYPPGKGVADVLAGYLPLGGKAEWAQRAARFASALGGTVSSAGIGNQAALIDKLTDKLYEFAVWYAATRWVPSGELLGPAADKACQHMKGAAREVATVFVATLSAAVAHPPNPIDATGPYPGQSATGPCASTLLKSASTDVGAVRQQLDQWVKELGHLFQ
;
A
#
# COMPACT_ATOMS: atom_id res chain seq x y z
N MET A 1 22.69 11.72 8.50
CA MET A 1 22.77 12.14 7.10
C MET A 1 21.68 13.19 6.91
N ALA A 2 21.22 13.49 5.70
CA ALA A 2 20.06 14.33 5.48
C ALA A 2 19.02 13.53 4.69
N LYS A 3 17.76 14.00 4.69
CA LYS A 3 16.69 13.51 3.81
C LYS A 3 17.22 13.30 2.38
N ALA A 4 16.92 12.15 1.78
CA ALA A 4 17.27 11.86 0.40
C ALA A 4 16.42 12.70 -0.57
N THR A 5 17.08 13.31 -1.55
CA THR A 5 16.47 14.17 -2.58
C THR A 5 16.62 13.62 -4.00
N SER A 6 17.18 12.43 -4.14
CA SER A 6 17.39 11.74 -5.42
C SER A 6 17.35 10.23 -5.24
N PHE A 7 17.22 9.50 -6.35
CA PHE A 7 17.26 8.03 -6.33
C PHE A 7 18.62 7.49 -5.89
N GLY A 8 19.71 8.17 -6.22
CA GLY A 8 21.05 7.78 -5.74
C GLY A 8 21.18 7.98 -4.23
N ALA A 9 20.66 9.11 -3.72
CA ALA A 9 20.69 9.43 -2.30
C ALA A 9 19.87 8.45 -1.45
N VAL A 10 18.72 7.97 -1.93
CA VAL A 10 17.92 6.99 -1.17
C VAL A 10 18.57 5.63 -1.12
N VAL A 11 19.20 5.18 -2.21
CA VAL A 11 19.98 3.94 -2.21
C VAL A 11 21.10 4.03 -1.18
N ALA A 12 21.82 5.16 -1.13
CA ALA A 12 22.87 5.38 -0.13
C ALA A 12 22.31 5.41 1.31
N LEU A 13 21.15 6.03 1.51
CA LEU A 13 20.47 6.10 2.81
C LEU A 13 20.06 4.72 3.31
N ILE A 14 19.39 3.91 2.48
CA ILE A 14 19.01 2.53 2.80
C ILE A 14 20.26 1.69 3.08
N ARG A 15 21.31 1.80 2.26
CA ARG A 15 22.57 1.07 2.49
C ARG A 15 23.21 1.42 3.83
N ALA A 16 23.21 2.70 4.20
CA ALA A 16 23.74 3.12 5.49
C ALA A 16 22.88 2.61 6.66
N ALA A 17 21.56 2.58 6.50
CA ALA A 17 20.65 1.99 7.49
C ALA A 17 20.90 0.49 7.65
N GLU A 18 21.00 -0.28 6.55
CA GLU A 18 21.35 -1.69 6.58
C GLU A 18 22.70 -1.94 7.30
N ASN A 19 23.71 -1.11 7.03
CA ASN A 19 25.01 -1.20 7.69
C ASN A 19 24.93 -0.98 9.21
N LEU A 20 24.07 -0.06 9.68
CA LEU A 20 23.85 0.14 11.11
C LEU A 20 23.14 -1.07 11.74
N LEU A 21 22.14 -1.63 11.05
CA LEU A 21 21.43 -2.82 11.52
C LEU A 21 22.35 -4.04 11.60
N ILE A 22 23.24 -4.24 10.62
CA ILE A 22 24.26 -5.29 10.66
C ILE A 22 25.20 -5.09 11.85
N LYS A 23 25.78 -3.90 11.97
CA LYS A 23 26.85 -3.64 12.95
C LYS A 23 26.37 -3.55 14.41
N LYS A 24 25.17 -3.02 14.64
CA LYS A 24 24.66 -2.70 15.98
C LYS A 24 23.51 -3.60 16.43
N ALA A 25 22.77 -4.22 15.51
CA ALA A 25 21.69 -5.14 15.82
C ALA A 25 21.97 -6.59 15.38
N GLY A 26 23.11 -6.86 14.74
CA GLY A 26 23.51 -8.21 14.35
C GLY A 26 22.69 -8.82 13.20
N GLN A 27 21.91 -8.01 12.47
CA GLN A 27 21.00 -8.53 11.43
C GLN A 27 21.76 -9.02 10.20
N THR A 28 21.76 -10.34 9.98
CA THR A 28 22.54 -10.95 8.89
C THR A 28 21.73 -11.14 7.60
N SER A 29 20.40 -11.32 7.71
CA SER A 29 19.52 -11.58 6.57
C SER A 29 18.96 -10.28 5.94
N PRO A 30 18.94 -10.15 4.60
CA PRO A 30 18.20 -9.06 3.95
C PRO A 30 16.71 -9.05 4.29
N ALA A 31 16.07 -10.22 4.47
CA ALA A 31 14.65 -10.29 4.82
C ALA A 31 14.37 -9.72 6.22
N GLU A 32 15.25 -9.99 7.18
CA GLU A 32 15.18 -9.40 8.52
C GLU A 32 15.32 -7.87 8.46
N ARG A 33 16.31 -7.38 7.69
CA ARG A 33 16.51 -5.95 7.48
C ARG A 33 15.34 -5.27 6.78
N VAL A 34 14.69 -5.92 5.81
CA VAL A 34 13.46 -5.39 5.19
C VAL A 34 12.37 -5.19 6.24
N SER A 35 12.11 -6.19 7.08
CA SER A 35 11.08 -6.09 8.12
C SER A 35 11.36 -4.94 9.10
N THR A 36 12.60 -4.82 9.57
CA THR A 36 13.02 -3.71 10.43
C THR A 36 12.96 -2.35 9.75
N LEU A 37 13.38 -2.24 8.48
CA LEU A 37 13.31 -0.98 7.72
C LEU A 37 11.86 -0.58 7.42
N ARG A 38 10.99 -1.52 7.08
CA ARG A 38 9.55 -1.29 6.89
C ARG A 38 8.91 -0.74 8.16
N SER A 39 9.35 -1.20 9.34
CA SER A 39 8.86 -0.71 10.65
C SER A 39 9.06 0.79 10.87
N VAL A 40 9.96 1.44 10.10
CA VAL A 40 10.14 2.89 10.14
C VAL A 40 8.95 3.63 9.53
N TYR A 41 8.22 2.99 8.61
CA TYR A 41 7.13 3.57 7.84
C TYR A 41 5.75 3.06 8.29
N TYR A 42 5.61 1.75 8.58
CA TYR A 42 4.32 1.13 8.88
C TYR A 42 4.38 0.11 10.01
N GLY A 43 3.24 -0.17 10.64
CA GLY A 43 3.01 -1.38 11.46
C GLY A 43 3.59 -1.37 12.86
N THR A 44 4.05 -0.21 13.35
CA THR A 44 4.60 -0.05 14.71
C THR A 44 4.27 1.32 15.30
N GLU A 45 4.36 1.49 16.62
CA GLU A 45 4.10 2.78 17.26
C GLU A 45 5.19 3.84 16.98
N TRP A 46 6.37 3.43 16.50
CA TRP A 46 7.43 4.36 16.10
C TRP A 46 7.40 4.74 14.61
N SER A 47 6.55 4.08 13.84
CA SER A 47 6.44 4.27 12.40
C SER A 47 5.94 5.67 12.02
N LEU A 48 6.23 6.11 10.79
CA LEU A 48 5.74 7.37 10.27
C LEU A 48 4.20 7.37 10.15
N ASP A 49 3.62 6.28 9.66
CA ASP A 49 2.17 6.09 9.56
C ASP A 49 1.49 6.30 10.92
N PHE A 50 1.97 5.64 11.98
CA PHE A 50 1.39 5.80 13.31
C PHE A 50 1.50 7.22 13.84
N LYS A 51 2.64 7.90 13.62
CA LYS A 51 2.81 9.32 14.02
C LYS A 51 1.79 10.24 13.36
N VAL A 52 1.49 10.02 12.08
CA VAL A 52 0.49 10.80 11.34
C VAL A 52 -0.93 10.45 11.81
N GLU A 53 -1.24 9.16 11.89
CA GLU A 53 -2.60 8.69 12.13
C GLU A 53 -3.04 8.87 13.58
N SER A 54 -2.12 8.78 14.53
CA SER A 54 -2.41 8.98 15.96
C SER A 54 -2.83 10.42 16.27
N ALA A 55 -2.43 11.40 15.45
CA ALA A 55 -2.90 12.78 15.58
C ALA A 55 -4.41 12.92 15.26
N ARG A 56 -4.96 12.02 14.43
CA ARG A 56 -6.39 11.93 14.13
C ARG A 56 -7.13 11.03 15.13
N SER A 57 -6.60 9.84 15.39
CA SER A 57 -7.18 8.87 16.33
C SER A 57 -6.15 7.83 16.74
N GLN A 58 -5.80 7.78 18.03
CA GLN A 58 -4.91 6.74 18.54
C GLN A 58 -5.47 5.32 18.35
N GLY A 59 -6.78 5.13 18.58
CA GLY A 59 -7.43 3.84 18.36
C GLY A 59 -7.38 3.42 16.89
N GLY A 60 -7.67 4.34 15.97
CA GLY A 60 -7.57 4.09 14.53
C GLY A 60 -6.14 3.77 14.08
N ALA A 61 -5.14 4.47 14.62
CA ALA A 61 -3.74 4.22 14.32
C ALA A 61 -3.27 2.83 14.80
N ARG A 62 -3.72 2.40 15.99
CA ARG A 62 -3.43 1.04 16.49
C ARG A 62 -4.08 -0.04 15.60
N ILE A 63 -5.33 0.14 15.19
CA ILE A 63 -6.02 -0.77 14.28
C ILE A 63 -5.29 -0.87 12.93
N ARG A 64 -4.82 0.25 12.36
CA ARG A 64 -3.95 0.22 11.16
C ARG A 64 -2.69 -0.60 11.38
N ASN A 65 -1.99 -0.39 12.50
CA ASN A 65 -0.77 -1.15 12.81
C ASN A 65 -1.03 -2.65 12.89
N ILE A 66 -2.12 -3.06 13.54
CA ILE A 66 -2.56 -4.45 13.61
C ILE A 66 -2.81 -5.00 12.21
N GLY A 67 -3.49 -4.22 11.35
CA GLY A 67 -3.68 -4.57 9.94
C GLY A 67 -2.35 -4.84 9.23
N PHE A 68 -1.42 -3.88 9.28
CA PHE A 68 -0.10 -4.06 8.66
C PHE A 68 0.62 -5.31 9.17
N LEU A 69 0.67 -5.51 10.49
CA LEU A 69 1.26 -6.71 11.07
C LEU A 69 0.58 -7.97 10.53
N THR A 70 -0.76 -8.04 10.56
CA THR A 70 -1.53 -9.19 10.06
C THR A 70 -1.12 -9.56 8.63
N TYR A 71 -1.05 -8.56 7.73
CA TYR A 71 -0.74 -8.78 6.33
C TYR A 71 0.75 -9.00 6.05
N THR A 72 1.63 -8.70 7.01
CA THR A 72 3.07 -9.03 6.98
C THR A 72 3.42 -10.29 7.75
N GLY A 73 2.43 -11.08 8.19
CA GLY A 73 2.66 -12.35 8.90
C GLY A 73 2.88 -12.18 10.38
N GLY A 74 2.42 -11.06 10.92
CA GLY A 74 2.19 -10.64 12.30
C GLY A 74 3.35 -10.64 13.28
N LEU A 75 4.55 -11.00 12.81
CA LEU A 75 5.76 -10.80 13.57
C LEU A 75 6.03 -9.31 13.77
N MET A 76 6.15 -8.90 15.04
CA MET A 76 6.59 -7.56 15.38
C MET A 76 8.04 -7.37 14.89
N PRO A 77 8.33 -6.38 14.03
CA PRO A 77 9.69 -6.15 13.55
C PRO A 77 10.60 -5.70 14.70
N ALA A 78 11.89 -6.01 14.60
CA ALA A 78 12.88 -5.50 15.55
C ALA A 78 12.91 -3.97 15.52
N ASP A 79 12.98 -3.35 16.70
CA ASP A 79 13.06 -1.89 16.85
C ASP A 79 14.40 -1.36 16.31
N PRO A 80 14.40 -0.51 15.27
CA PRO A 80 15.64 0.02 14.70
C PRO A 80 16.27 1.13 15.54
N ARG A 81 15.54 1.75 16.49
CA ARG A 81 15.99 2.94 17.22
C ARG A 81 17.28 2.73 18.01
N PRO A 82 17.53 1.58 18.69
CA PRO A 82 18.81 1.31 19.32
C PRO A 82 19.98 1.26 18.34
N ALA A 83 19.81 0.63 17.17
CA ALA A 83 20.85 0.62 16.13
C ALA A 83 21.09 2.02 15.55
N PHE A 84 20.05 2.84 15.47
CA PHE A 84 20.13 4.21 14.94
C PHE A 84 20.52 5.25 16.00
N ALA A 85 20.72 4.85 17.27
CA ALA A 85 21.07 5.75 18.36
C ALA A 85 22.36 6.54 18.06
N GLY A 86 22.34 7.83 18.40
CA GLY A 86 23.41 8.79 18.10
C GLY A 86 23.47 9.26 16.65
N THR A 87 22.44 9.00 15.85
CA THR A 87 22.36 9.42 14.43
C THR A 87 21.00 10.05 14.11
N THR A 88 20.88 10.68 12.95
CA THR A 88 19.60 11.17 12.40
C THR A 88 18.86 10.13 11.56
N MET A 89 19.33 8.87 11.49
CA MET A 89 18.89 7.87 10.52
C MET A 89 17.37 7.64 10.51
N MET A 90 16.74 7.52 11.69
CA MET A 90 15.29 7.33 11.80
C MET A 90 14.52 8.49 11.15
N ALA A 91 14.91 9.73 11.44
CA ALA A 91 14.27 10.92 10.89
C ALA A 91 14.55 11.06 9.39
N ASP A 92 15.78 10.79 8.96
CA ASP A 92 16.19 10.85 7.55
C ASP A 92 15.38 9.85 6.71
N LEU A 93 15.21 8.61 7.18
CA LEU A 93 14.39 7.59 6.53
C LEU A 93 12.92 8.04 6.43
N GLN A 94 12.30 8.43 7.54
CA GLN A 94 10.90 8.89 7.55
C GLN A 94 10.69 10.09 6.60
N ALA A 95 11.60 11.06 6.62
CA ALA A 95 11.54 12.21 5.73
C ALA A 95 11.74 11.85 4.24
N SER A 96 12.26 10.65 3.96
CA SER A 96 12.57 10.10 2.63
C SER A 96 11.59 9.00 2.19
N GLN A 97 10.40 8.90 2.80
CA GLN A 97 9.40 7.92 2.38
C GLN A 97 9.04 8.10 0.88
N SER A 98 8.70 9.33 0.48
CA SER A 98 8.37 9.69 -0.90
C SER A 98 9.47 10.57 -1.48
N ILE A 99 10.03 10.16 -2.62
CA ILE A 99 11.19 10.81 -3.25
C ILE A 99 10.92 11.00 -4.74
N ARG A 100 11.29 12.18 -5.24
CA ARG A 100 11.21 12.53 -6.66
C ARG A 100 12.59 12.85 -7.23
N ASP A 101 12.92 12.25 -8.35
CA ASP A 101 14.18 12.45 -9.08
C ASP A 101 13.91 12.68 -10.58
N ARG A 102 14.12 13.93 -11.03
CA ARG A 102 13.90 14.37 -12.42
C ARG A 102 12.49 14.01 -12.93
N GLY A 103 11.47 14.34 -12.14
CA GLY A 103 10.07 14.12 -12.50
C GLY A 103 9.55 12.69 -12.29
N ARG A 104 10.37 11.76 -11.80
CA ARG A 104 9.97 10.39 -11.45
C ARG A 104 9.86 10.25 -9.95
N GLY A 105 8.80 9.63 -9.44
CA GLY A 105 8.55 9.44 -8.01
C GLY A 105 8.60 7.98 -7.60
N ILE A 106 8.85 7.72 -6.32
CA ILE A 106 8.67 6.40 -5.69
C ILE A 106 8.36 6.57 -4.20
N ASP A 107 7.45 5.75 -3.67
CA ASP A 107 7.27 5.52 -2.24
C ASP A 107 8.10 4.30 -1.77
N ILE A 108 9.08 4.58 -0.92
CA ILE A 108 10.02 3.61 -0.34
C ILE A 108 9.36 2.76 0.74
N GLY A 109 8.39 3.31 1.47
CA GLY A 109 7.62 2.57 2.46
C GLY A 109 6.82 1.45 1.79
N HIS A 110 6.07 1.76 0.72
CA HIS A 110 5.30 0.78 -0.05
C HIS A 110 6.20 -0.26 -0.71
N MET A 111 7.35 0.17 -1.23
CA MET A 111 8.34 -0.76 -1.76
C MET A 111 8.84 -1.75 -0.68
N LEU A 112 9.15 -1.28 0.53
CA LEU A 112 9.64 -2.12 1.62
C LEU A 112 8.57 -3.09 2.16
N ILE A 113 7.33 -2.63 2.35
CA ILE A 113 6.26 -3.53 2.82
C ILE A 113 5.88 -4.57 1.77
N GLY A 114 5.90 -4.21 0.48
CA GLY A 114 5.76 -5.19 -0.61
C GLY A 114 6.90 -6.22 -0.65
N LEU A 115 8.15 -5.80 -0.42
CA LEU A 115 9.28 -6.74 -0.28
C LEU A 115 9.13 -7.68 0.91
N GLU A 116 8.69 -7.18 2.07
CA GLU A 116 8.49 -8.00 3.27
C GLU A 116 7.46 -9.08 3.02
N VAL A 117 6.26 -8.69 2.57
CA VAL A 117 5.15 -9.62 2.36
C VAL A 117 5.51 -10.70 1.35
N ARG A 118 6.23 -10.35 0.28
CA ARG A 118 6.67 -11.32 -0.73
C ARG A 118 7.63 -12.36 -0.19
N SER A 119 8.26 -12.16 0.96
CA SER A 119 9.09 -13.19 1.60
C SER A 119 8.25 -14.39 2.07
N SER A 120 6.97 -14.19 2.39
CA SER A 120 6.04 -15.26 2.74
C SER A 120 5.25 -15.74 1.52
N ARG A 121 5.23 -17.07 1.29
CA ARG A 121 4.39 -17.65 0.23
C ARG A 121 2.91 -17.47 0.53
N ILE A 122 2.51 -17.71 1.77
CA ILE A 122 1.10 -17.65 2.18
C ILE A 122 0.57 -16.24 1.95
N LEU A 123 1.27 -15.22 2.45
CA LEU A 123 0.78 -13.84 2.37
C LEU A 123 0.74 -13.28 0.95
N ARG A 124 1.61 -13.74 0.05
CA ARG A 124 1.63 -13.28 -1.35
C ARG A 124 0.69 -14.06 -2.29
N THR A 125 0.13 -15.19 -1.86
CA THR A 125 -0.73 -16.04 -2.74
C THR A 125 -2.10 -16.38 -2.18
N LEU A 126 -2.29 -16.34 -0.86
CA LEU A 126 -3.57 -16.67 -0.25
C LEU A 126 -4.41 -15.39 -0.12
N ASP A 127 -5.59 -15.40 -0.71
CA ASP A 127 -6.57 -14.34 -0.53
C ASP A 127 -7.07 -14.34 0.93
N PHE A 128 -7.16 -13.16 1.53
CA PHE A 128 -7.79 -12.95 2.82
C PHE A 128 -9.31 -12.87 2.62
N PRO A 129 -10.10 -13.87 3.07
CA PRO A 129 -11.52 -13.92 2.77
C PRO A 129 -12.27 -12.67 3.23
N GLY A 130 -13.05 -12.07 2.33
CA GLY A 130 -13.85 -10.87 2.61
C GLY A 130 -13.06 -9.56 2.66
N GLN A 131 -11.78 -9.57 2.28
CA GLN A 131 -10.90 -8.39 2.30
C GLN A 131 -10.41 -7.99 0.90
N GLY A 132 -10.87 -8.67 -0.15
CA GLY A 132 -10.59 -8.32 -1.55
C GLY A 132 -9.27 -8.85 -2.11
N GLY A 133 -8.34 -9.37 -1.31
CA GLY A 133 -7.10 -9.88 -1.89
C GLY A 133 -6.10 -10.50 -0.93
N THR A 134 -4.93 -10.78 -1.48
CA THR A 134 -3.77 -11.30 -0.74
C THR A 134 -3.17 -10.24 0.16
N GLY A 135 -2.32 -10.64 1.09
CA GLY A 135 -1.55 -9.72 1.92
C GLY A 135 -0.71 -8.76 1.07
N LEU A 136 -0.14 -9.23 -0.05
CA LEU A 136 0.65 -8.41 -0.96
C LEU A 136 -0.19 -7.31 -1.61
N GLU A 137 -1.37 -7.67 -2.12
CA GLU A 137 -2.29 -6.69 -2.71
C GLU A 137 -2.71 -5.67 -1.65
N ILE A 138 -3.12 -6.14 -0.46
CA ILE A 138 -3.65 -5.31 0.63
C ILE A 138 -2.63 -4.27 1.13
N VAL A 139 -1.35 -4.63 1.31
CA VAL A 139 -0.33 -3.68 1.81
C VAL A 139 0.25 -2.78 0.72
N THR A 140 -0.19 -2.94 -0.53
CA THR A 140 0.23 -2.09 -1.65
C THR A 140 -0.99 -1.42 -2.28
N TRP A 141 -1.30 -1.70 -3.54
CA TRP A 141 -2.29 -0.97 -4.32
C TRP A 141 -3.72 -1.14 -3.82
N LEU A 142 -4.08 -2.31 -3.26
CA LEU A 142 -5.46 -2.57 -2.85
C LEU A 142 -5.82 -1.77 -1.60
N GLY A 143 -4.89 -1.65 -0.65
CA GLY A 143 -5.06 -0.84 0.56
C GLY A 143 -5.32 0.63 0.23
N ASP A 144 -4.50 1.17 -0.66
CA ASP A 144 -4.59 2.56 -1.10
C ASP A 144 -5.85 2.84 -1.91
N LEU A 145 -6.06 2.08 -2.98
CA LEU A 145 -7.17 2.33 -3.88
C LEU A 145 -8.52 1.92 -3.27
N GLY A 146 -8.56 0.84 -2.48
CA GLY A 146 -9.78 0.39 -1.80
C GLY A 146 -10.14 1.32 -0.64
N GLY A 147 -9.17 1.77 0.14
CA GLY A 147 -9.36 2.83 1.12
C GLY A 147 -9.81 4.15 0.47
N GLY A 148 -9.25 4.46 -0.71
CA GLY A 148 -9.69 5.57 -1.56
C GLY A 148 -11.15 5.46 -1.99
N ALA A 149 -11.58 4.28 -2.45
CA ALA A 149 -12.97 4.01 -2.82
C ALA A 149 -13.92 4.19 -1.62
N ALA A 150 -13.54 3.69 -0.44
CA ALA A 150 -14.29 3.94 0.80
C ALA A 150 -14.39 5.44 1.11
N ASN A 151 -13.29 6.19 0.92
CA ASN A 151 -13.23 7.63 1.22
C ASN A 151 -14.11 8.43 0.27
N LEU A 152 -14.08 8.10 -1.02
CA LEU A 152 -14.95 8.69 -2.04
C LEU A 152 -16.42 8.45 -1.69
N ALA A 153 -16.78 7.22 -1.35
CA ALA A 153 -18.14 6.85 -0.94
C ALA A 153 -18.60 7.61 0.30
N LYS A 154 -17.73 7.73 1.33
CA LYS A 154 -18.00 8.53 2.54
C LYS A 154 -18.19 10.02 2.20
N ARG A 155 -17.42 10.59 1.29
CA ARG A 155 -17.59 12.01 0.88
C ARG A 155 -18.93 12.25 0.18
N ARG A 156 -19.37 11.28 -0.64
CA ARG A 156 -20.61 11.36 -1.42
C ARG A 156 -21.89 11.42 -0.59
N ILE A 157 -21.87 10.91 0.65
CA ILE A 157 -23.02 11.06 1.55
C ILE A 157 -23.27 12.53 1.95
N LEU A 158 -22.25 13.40 1.83
CA LEU A 158 -22.32 14.81 2.19
C LEU A 158 -22.54 15.71 0.96
N ARG A 159 -21.88 15.40 -0.16
CA ARG A 159 -22.00 16.17 -1.40
C ARG A 159 -21.50 15.38 -2.63
N PRO A 160 -22.01 15.69 -3.84
CA PRO A 160 -21.43 15.17 -5.08
C PRO A 160 -19.91 15.40 -5.12
N THR A 161 -19.15 14.34 -5.38
CA THR A 161 -17.68 14.36 -5.34
C THR A 161 -17.16 13.45 -6.44
N GLY A 162 -16.32 13.96 -7.33
CA GLY A 162 -15.69 13.21 -8.40
C GLY A 162 -14.51 12.35 -7.91
N VAL A 163 -14.15 11.34 -8.70
CA VAL A 163 -13.09 10.38 -8.35
C VAL A 163 -11.69 10.99 -8.34
N GLU A 164 -11.49 12.12 -9.02
CA GLU A 164 -10.22 12.85 -9.07
C GLU A 164 -9.69 13.23 -7.68
N VAL A 165 -10.58 13.38 -6.68
CA VAL A 165 -10.17 13.66 -5.31
C VAL A 165 -9.35 12.53 -4.70
N ILE A 166 -9.47 11.29 -5.19
CA ILE A 166 -8.66 10.17 -4.70
C ILE A 166 -7.24 10.28 -5.25
N PHE A 167 -7.09 10.72 -6.49
CA PHE A 167 -5.79 10.77 -7.18
C PHE A 167 -5.03 12.08 -6.97
N HIS A 168 -5.71 13.19 -6.64
CA HIS A 168 -5.10 14.53 -6.53
C HIS A 168 -5.17 15.18 -5.15
N ASN A 169 -5.63 14.46 -4.12
CA ASN A 169 -5.74 15.04 -2.79
C ASN A 169 -4.38 15.10 -2.06
N ARG A 170 -3.84 16.31 -1.94
CA ARG A 170 -2.57 16.60 -1.26
C ARG A 170 -2.58 16.32 0.25
N THR A 171 -3.77 16.12 0.86
CA THR A 171 -3.95 15.96 2.30
C THR A 171 -4.49 14.59 2.72
N SER A 172 -4.65 13.62 1.80
CA SER A 172 -4.91 12.23 2.20
C SER A 172 -3.64 11.39 2.17
N ASP A 173 -3.63 10.34 2.99
CA ASP A 173 -2.58 9.30 3.01
C ASP A 173 -2.39 8.64 1.64
N TYR A 174 -3.40 8.73 0.77
CA TYR A 174 -3.38 8.35 -0.63
C TYR A 174 -2.67 9.41 -1.49
N ARG A 175 -1.40 9.72 -1.25
CA ARG A 175 -0.59 10.53 -2.19
C ARG A 175 -0.26 9.70 -3.42
N VAL A 176 -1.31 9.40 -4.20
CA VAL A 176 -1.39 8.26 -5.13
C VAL A 176 -0.22 8.21 -6.11
N MET A 177 0.38 9.32 -6.52
CA MET A 177 1.30 9.26 -7.67
C MET A 177 2.64 8.62 -7.33
N ASP A 178 3.23 8.96 -6.18
CA ASP A 178 4.46 8.30 -5.73
C ASP A 178 4.13 6.95 -5.07
N ASN A 179 2.94 6.82 -4.48
CA ASN A 179 2.45 5.56 -3.91
C ASN A 179 2.25 4.47 -4.96
N LEU A 180 1.64 4.76 -6.12
CA LEU A 180 1.46 3.78 -7.21
C LEU A 180 2.79 3.29 -7.77
N GLU A 181 3.79 4.19 -7.85
CA GLU A 181 5.16 3.80 -8.20
C GLU A 181 5.79 2.95 -7.09
N GLY A 182 5.48 3.24 -5.82
CA GLY A 182 5.84 2.41 -4.66
C GLY A 182 5.16 1.04 -4.67
N ASP A 183 3.90 0.94 -5.07
CA ASP A 183 3.15 -0.30 -5.21
C ASP A 183 3.75 -1.18 -6.31
N ALA A 184 4.02 -0.57 -7.47
CA ALA A 184 4.72 -1.24 -8.56
C ALA A 184 6.12 -1.71 -8.09
N ALA A 185 6.88 -0.86 -7.40
CA ALA A 185 8.17 -1.24 -6.83
C ALA A 185 8.04 -2.38 -5.80
N GLY A 186 6.97 -2.38 -5.00
CA GLY A 186 6.62 -3.43 -4.05
C GLY A 186 6.49 -4.80 -4.71
N TYR A 187 6.06 -4.87 -5.98
CA TYR A 187 6.01 -6.10 -6.78
C TYR A 187 7.32 -6.42 -7.52
N LEU A 188 8.13 -5.42 -7.85
CA LEU A 188 9.16 -5.53 -8.88
C LEU A 188 10.60 -5.49 -8.35
N VAL A 189 10.86 -4.78 -7.25
CA VAL A 189 12.21 -4.71 -6.68
C VAL A 189 12.65 -6.11 -6.26
N GLY A 190 13.81 -6.55 -6.77
CA GLY A 190 14.33 -7.90 -6.49
C GLY A 190 13.41 -9.06 -6.92
N CYS A 191 12.43 -8.86 -7.81
CA CYS A 191 11.49 -9.94 -8.18
C CYS A 191 12.08 -10.99 -9.15
N GLY A 192 13.31 -10.78 -9.64
CA GLY A 192 13.86 -11.55 -10.75
C GLY A 192 12.97 -11.44 -11.98
N THR A 193 12.50 -12.58 -12.49
CA THR A 193 11.61 -12.66 -13.67
C THR A 193 10.12 -12.69 -13.31
N THR A 194 9.76 -12.84 -12.03
CA THR A 194 8.36 -13.06 -11.61
C THR A 194 7.87 -11.88 -10.75
N PRO A 195 7.19 -10.88 -11.33
CA PRO A 195 6.52 -9.82 -10.58
C PRO A 195 5.63 -10.39 -9.46
N GLY A 196 5.74 -9.84 -8.24
CA GLY A 196 5.01 -10.36 -7.08
C GLY A 196 5.59 -11.65 -6.46
N GLY A 197 6.59 -12.25 -7.12
CA GLY A 197 7.32 -13.42 -6.61
C GLY A 197 8.26 -13.09 -5.44
N PRO A 198 8.85 -14.13 -4.80
CA PRO A 198 9.73 -13.95 -3.65
C PRO A 198 10.90 -13.01 -3.99
N PRO A 199 11.33 -12.12 -3.08
CA PRO A 199 12.49 -11.27 -3.31
C PRO A 199 13.76 -12.11 -3.46
N GLN A 200 14.60 -11.72 -4.42
CA GLN A 200 15.88 -12.33 -4.72
C GLN A 200 16.99 -11.33 -4.41
N TYR A 201 17.87 -11.72 -3.48
CA TYR A 201 19.06 -10.95 -3.12
C TYR A 201 20.29 -11.69 -3.64
N PRO A 202 21.07 -11.11 -4.57
CA PRO A 202 22.31 -11.74 -5.00
C PRO A 202 23.29 -11.96 -3.82
N PRO A 203 24.22 -12.92 -3.91
CA PRO A 203 25.18 -13.17 -2.84
C PRO A 203 25.94 -11.91 -2.42
N GLY A 204 25.96 -11.65 -1.11
CA GLY A 204 26.61 -10.46 -0.53
C GLY A 204 25.90 -9.13 -0.80
N LYS A 205 24.67 -9.14 -1.32
CA LYS A 205 23.86 -7.94 -1.60
C LYS A 205 22.70 -7.80 -0.61
N GLY A 206 22.24 -6.57 -0.44
CA GLY A 206 21.13 -6.18 0.45
C GLY A 206 19.98 -5.50 -0.27
N VAL A 207 19.11 -4.88 0.52
CA VAL A 207 17.92 -4.15 0.06
C VAL A 207 18.30 -2.98 -0.84
N ALA A 208 19.34 -2.22 -0.44
CA ALA A 208 19.83 -1.09 -1.24
C ALA A 208 20.30 -1.50 -2.64
N ASP A 209 20.87 -2.71 -2.79
CA ASP A 209 21.39 -3.19 -4.06
C ASP A 209 20.27 -3.59 -5.03
N VAL A 210 19.25 -4.30 -4.54
CA VAL A 210 18.09 -4.65 -5.39
C VAL A 210 17.27 -3.42 -5.75
N LEU A 211 17.18 -2.44 -4.84
CA LEU A 211 16.57 -1.13 -5.14
C LEU A 211 17.37 -0.38 -6.21
N ALA A 212 18.70 -0.37 -6.13
CA ALA A 212 19.56 0.26 -7.12
C ALA A 212 19.42 -0.37 -8.52
N GLY A 213 19.18 -1.69 -8.60
CA GLY A 213 18.92 -2.40 -9.86
C GLY A 213 17.57 -2.03 -10.49
N TYR A 214 16.56 -1.71 -9.68
CA TYR A 214 15.25 -1.26 -10.15
C TYR A 214 15.27 0.21 -10.60
N LEU A 215 15.93 1.08 -9.83
CA LEU A 215 15.96 2.51 -10.08
C LEU A 215 16.83 2.85 -11.30
N PRO A 216 16.49 3.92 -12.05
CA PRO A 216 17.19 4.29 -13.28
C PRO A 216 18.51 5.05 -13.01
N LEU A 217 19.43 4.43 -12.26
CA LEU A 217 20.71 5.02 -11.82
C LEU A 217 21.87 4.84 -12.80
N GLY A 218 21.79 3.84 -13.68
CA GLY A 218 22.80 3.57 -14.73
C GLY A 218 22.22 3.00 -16.03
N GLY A 219 20.90 2.81 -16.08
CA GLY A 219 20.15 2.28 -17.21
C GLY A 219 18.65 2.51 -17.00
N LYS A 220 17.83 2.39 -18.06
CA LYS A 220 16.38 2.61 -17.98
C LYS A 220 15.55 1.34 -18.14
N ALA A 221 16.16 0.17 -18.34
CA ALA A 221 15.45 -1.03 -18.78
C ALA A 221 14.35 -1.47 -17.78
N GLU A 222 14.70 -1.70 -16.51
CA GLU A 222 13.73 -2.09 -15.48
C GLU A 222 12.67 -1.01 -15.26
N TRP A 223 13.10 0.23 -15.07
CA TRP A 223 12.18 1.35 -14.88
C TRP A 223 11.22 1.52 -16.06
N ALA A 224 11.68 1.42 -17.30
CA ALA A 224 10.85 1.57 -18.49
C ALA A 224 9.80 0.46 -18.62
N GLN A 225 10.08 -0.75 -18.13
CA GLN A 225 9.16 -1.88 -18.20
C GLN A 225 8.25 -2.00 -16.97
N ARG A 226 8.45 -1.20 -15.92
CA ARG A 226 7.77 -1.38 -14.63
C ARG A 226 6.24 -1.39 -14.73
N ALA A 227 5.64 -0.46 -15.49
CA ALA A 227 4.20 -0.40 -15.66
C ALA A 227 3.66 -1.67 -16.35
N ALA A 228 4.37 -2.15 -17.38
CA ALA A 228 4.02 -3.38 -18.09
C ALA A 228 4.10 -4.61 -17.18
N ARG A 229 5.20 -4.74 -16.44
CA ARG A 229 5.40 -5.87 -15.52
C ARG A 229 4.39 -5.86 -14.38
N PHE A 230 4.08 -4.69 -13.84
CA PHE A 230 3.05 -4.54 -12.81
C PHE A 230 1.65 -4.84 -13.35
N ALA A 231 1.28 -4.33 -14.53
CA ALA A 231 0.03 -4.65 -15.19
C ALA A 231 -0.15 -6.17 -15.40
N SER A 232 0.89 -6.85 -15.88
CA SER A 232 0.88 -8.32 -16.02
C SER A 232 0.66 -9.02 -14.69
N ALA A 233 1.27 -8.53 -13.59
CA ALA A 233 1.08 -9.09 -12.26
C ALA A 233 -0.37 -9.00 -11.77
N LEU A 234 -1.11 -7.97 -12.19
CA LEU A 234 -2.52 -7.79 -11.88
C LEU A 234 -3.45 -8.63 -12.79
N GLY A 235 -2.92 -9.23 -13.85
CA GLY A 235 -3.66 -10.01 -14.86
C GLY A 235 -3.96 -9.24 -16.15
N GLY A 236 -3.25 -8.14 -16.40
CA GLY A 236 -3.34 -7.40 -17.66
C GLY A 236 -2.64 -8.13 -18.81
N THR A 237 -3.27 -8.16 -19.98
CA THR A 237 -2.66 -8.59 -21.24
C THR A 237 -1.96 -7.37 -21.86
N VAL A 238 -0.63 -7.35 -21.79
CA VAL A 238 0.18 -6.18 -22.11
C VAL A 238 0.73 -6.24 -23.54
N SER A 239 0.67 -5.09 -24.23
CA SER A 239 1.32 -4.85 -25.52
C SER A 239 1.92 -3.43 -25.55
N SER A 240 2.57 -3.05 -26.66
CA SER A 240 3.04 -1.67 -26.85
C SER A 240 1.91 -0.64 -26.91
N ALA A 241 0.66 -1.05 -27.16
CA ALA A 241 -0.50 -0.17 -27.17
C ALA A 241 -1.11 0.03 -25.77
N GLY A 242 -0.60 -0.64 -24.73
CA GLY A 242 -1.18 -0.64 -23.39
C GLY A 242 -1.73 -2.00 -22.97
N ILE A 243 -2.76 -1.98 -22.12
CA ILE A 243 -3.47 -3.17 -21.64
C ILE A 243 -4.62 -3.48 -22.61
N GLY A 244 -4.68 -4.71 -23.12
CA GLY A 244 -5.70 -5.13 -24.09
C GLY A 244 -7.02 -5.60 -23.48
N ASN A 245 -7.01 -6.11 -22.24
CA ASN A 245 -8.17 -6.67 -21.54
C ASN A 245 -8.71 -5.72 -20.45
N GLN A 246 -8.70 -4.40 -20.69
CA GLN A 246 -9.01 -3.40 -19.65
C GLN A 246 -10.37 -3.62 -18.99
N ALA A 247 -11.43 -3.92 -19.75
CA ALA A 247 -12.76 -4.13 -19.17
C ALA A 247 -12.78 -5.27 -18.14
N ALA A 248 -12.23 -6.43 -18.49
CA ALA A 248 -12.14 -7.58 -17.58
C ALA A 248 -11.26 -7.27 -16.36
N LEU A 249 -10.17 -6.52 -16.55
CA LEU A 249 -9.31 -6.10 -15.45
C LEU A 249 -10.05 -5.11 -14.52
N ILE A 250 -10.77 -4.15 -15.07
CA ILE A 250 -11.59 -3.19 -14.30
C ILE A 250 -12.63 -3.93 -13.47
N ASP A 251 -13.35 -4.89 -14.05
CA ASP A 251 -14.36 -5.67 -13.31
C ASP A 251 -13.73 -6.44 -12.15
N LYS A 252 -12.64 -7.17 -12.42
CA LYS A 252 -11.87 -7.89 -11.39
C LYS A 252 -11.41 -6.97 -10.26
N LEU A 253 -10.79 -5.83 -10.60
CA LEU A 253 -10.29 -4.89 -9.60
C LEU A 253 -11.44 -4.18 -8.85
N THR A 254 -12.59 -3.94 -9.50
CA THR A 254 -13.78 -3.38 -8.85
C THR A 254 -14.28 -4.27 -7.72
N ASP A 255 -14.26 -5.59 -7.88
CA ASP A 255 -14.64 -6.54 -6.84
C ASP A 255 -13.68 -6.48 -5.65
N LYS A 256 -12.37 -6.57 -5.93
CA LYS A 256 -11.32 -6.47 -4.90
C LYS A 256 -11.41 -5.16 -4.11
N LEU A 257 -11.48 -4.03 -4.81
CA LEU A 257 -11.57 -2.69 -4.22
C LEU A 257 -12.84 -2.51 -3.39
N TYR A 258 -13.97 -3.05 -3.84
CA TYR A 258 -15.22 -3.01 -3.09
C TYR A 258 -15.12 -3.78 -1.78
N GLU A 259 -14.62 -5.02 -1.82
CA GLU A 259 -14.44 -5.84 -0.62
C GLU A 259 -13.50 -5.17 0.39
N PHE A 260 -12.36 -4.66 -0.07
CA PHE A 260 -11.45 -3.94 0.82
C PHE A 260 -12.08 -2.65 1.35
N ALA A 261 -12.83 -1.91 0.54
CA ALA A 261 -13.48 -0.66 0.98
C ALA A 261 -14.49 -0.90 2.12
N VAL A 262 -15.31 -1.95 2.01
CA VAL A 262 -16.28 -2.30 3.07
C VAL A 262 -15.56 -2.80 4.32
N TRP A 263 -14.51 -3.61 4.14
CA TRP A 263 -13.70 -4.11 5.25
C TRP A 263 -13.02 -2.97 6.02
N TYR A 264 -12.38 -2.08 5.28
CA TYR A 264 -11.71 -0.91 5.82
C TYR A 264 -12.67 0.02 6.56
N ALA A 265 -13.85 0.30 5.99
CA ALA A 265 -14.86 1.12 6.66
C ALA A 265 -15.37 0.47 7.95
N ALA A 266 -15.65 -0.85 7.91
CA ALA A 266 -16.16 -1.61 9.04
C ALA A 266 -15.16 -1.69 10.20
N THR A 267 -13.86 -1.76 9.93
CA THR A 267 -12.84 -1.87 11.00
C THR A 267 -12.27 -0.58 11.48
N ARG A 268 -12.15 0.40 10.58
CA ARG A 268 -11.47 1.63 10.91
C ARG A 268 -12.43 2.70 11.36
N TRP A 269 -13.50 2.90 10.60
CA TRP A 269 -14.38 4.05 10.80
C TRP A 269 -15.55 3.78 11.73
N VAL A 270 -16.09 2.56 11.71
CA VAL A 270 -17.13 2.19 12.66
C VAL A 270 -16.57 2.24 14.10
N PRO A 271 -15.44 1.57 14.44
CA PRO A 271 -14.93 1.57 15.81
C PRO A 271 -14.41 2.92 16.27
N SER A 272 -13.97 3.80 15.36
CA SER A 272 -13.57 5.17 15.69
C SER A 272 -14.76 6.15 15.79
N GLY A 273 -15.98 5.71 15.46
CA GLY A 273 -17.19 6.54 15.44
C GLY A 273 -17.32 7.45 14.21
N GLU A 274 -16.42 7.32 13.25
CA GLU A 274 -16.39 8.13 12.03
C GLU A 274 -17.45 7.77 10.98
N LEU A 275 -18.03 6.58 11.08
CA LEU A 275 -19.08 6.11 10.17
C LEU A 275 -20.02 5.17 10.94
N LEU A 276 -21.17 5.67 11.40
CA LEU A 276 -22.12 4.93 12.24
C LEU A 276 -23.55 5.00 11.71
N GLY A 277 -24.35 3.99 12.07
CA GLY A 277 -25.79 3.96 11.81
C GLY A 277 -26.15 4.24 10.33
N PRO A 278 -27.16 5.09 10.04
CA PRO A 278 -27.60 5.36 8.68
C PRO A 278 -26.51 5.92 7.75
N ALA A 279 -25.47 6.55 8.29
CA ALA A 279 -24.37 7.07 7.47
C ALA A 279 -23.53 5.94 6.86
N ALA A 280 -23.36 4.82 7.59
CA ALA A 280 -22.64 3.66 7.11
C ALA A 280 -23.36 2.97 5.95
N ASP A 281 -24.68 2.79 6.06
CA ASP A 281 -25.48 2.22 4.98
C ASP A 281 -25.47 3.13 3.74
N LYS A 282 -25.66 4.45 3.91
CA LYS A 282 -25.57 5.42 2.80
C LYS A 282 -24.20 5.41 2.13
N ALA A 283 -23.11 5.35 2.90
CA ALA A 283 -21.77 5.26 2.30
C ALA A 283 -21.62 3.95 1.52
N CYS A 284 -22.08 2.82 2.07
CA CYS A 284 -22.04 1.52 1.42
C CYS A 284 -22.77 1.50 0.06
N GLN A 285 -23.91 2.20 -0.06
CA GLN A 285 -24.66 2.36 -1.30
C GLN A 285 -23.84 3.04 -2.43
N HIS A 286 -22.81 3.83 -2.08
CA HIS A 286 -21.89 4.44 -3.05
C HIS A 286 -20.63 3.60 -3.32
N MET A 287 -20.28 2.64 -2.47
CA MET A 287 -18.95 1.99 -2.49
C MET A 287 -18.67 1.21 -3.77
N LYS A 288 -19.65 0.48 -4.32
CA LYS A 288 -19.43 -0.31 -5.54
C LYS A 288 -19.16 0.57 -6.76
N GLY A 289 -19.93 1.66 -6.90
CA GLY A 289 -19.73 2.66 -7.94
C GLY A 289 -18.38 3.37 -7.80
N ALA A 290 -18.04 3.81 -6.57
CA ALA A 290 -16.76 4.40 -6.26
C ALA A 290 -15.58 3.45 -6.58
N ALA A 291 -15.69 2.17 -6.22
CA ALA A 291 -14.69 1.15 -6.55
C ALA A 291 -14.52 0.99 -8.07
N ARG A 292 -15.60 0.99 -8.85
CA ARG A 292 -15.55 0.89 -10.31
C ARG A 292 -14.86 2.10 -10.94
N GLU A 293 -15.16 3.30 -10.45
CA GLU A 293 -14.52 4.53 -10.93
C GLU A 293 -13.03 4.54 -10.62
N VAL A 294 -12.64 4.19 -9.39
CA VAL A 294 -11.23 4.08 -9.00
C VAL A 294 -10.50 3.02 -9.84
N ALA A 295 -11.09 1.84 -10.03
CA ALA A 295 -10.55 0.80 -10.90
C ALA A 295 -10.36 1.28 -12.35
N THR A 296 -11.35 2.01 -12.88
CA THR A 296 -11.32 2.56 -14.24
C THR A 296 -10.15 3.53 -14.41
N VAL A 297 -10.00 4.48 -13.48
CA VAL A 297 -8.91 5.45 -13.52
C VAL A 297 -7.56 4.75 -13.35
N PHE A 298 -7.45 3.79 -12.43
CA PHE A 298 -6.21 3.06 -12.19
C PHE A 298 -5.77 2.24 -13.41
N VAL A 299 -6.68 1.47 -14.02
CA VAL A 299 -6.37 0.67 -15.22
C VAL A 299 -6.03 1.55 -16.41
N ALA A 300 -6.76 2.66 -16.62
CA ALA A 300 -6.45 3.61 -17.67
C ALA A 300 -5.06 4.25 -17.48
N THR A 301 -4.75 4.64 -16.25
CA THR A 301 -3.43 5.20 -15.86
C THR A 301 -2.31 4.22 -16.16
N LEU A 302 -2.48 2.97 -15.73
CA LEU A 302 -1.49 1.93 -15.94
C LEU A 302 -1.33 1.62 -17.43
N SER A 303 -2.43 1.51 -18.18
CA SER A 303 -2.40 1.31 -19.63
C SER A 303 -1.68 2.43 -20.37
N ALA A 304 -1.89 3.69 -19.97
CA ALA A 304 -1.20 4.84 -20.55
C ALA A 304 0.31 4.81 -20.28
N ALA A 305 0.72 4.45 -19.06
CA ALA A 305 2.13 4.29 -18.70
C ALA A 305 2.80 3.12 -19.43
N VAL A 306 2.06 2.04 -19.67
CA VAL A 306 2.50 0.90 -20.50
C VAL A 306 2.72 1.32 -21.96
N ALA A 307 1.81 2.11 -22.52
CA ALA A 307 1.91 2.57 -23.92
C ALA A 307 3.02 3.61 -24.15
N HIS A 308 3.41 4.35 -23.10
CA HIS A 308 4.38 5.44 -23.20
C HIS A 308 5.52 5.33 -22.17
N PRO A 309 6.34 4.27 -22.19
CA PRO A 309 7.48 4.17 -21.30
C PRO A 309 8.52 5.26 -21.65
N PRO A 310 9.21 5.87 -20.67
CA PRO A 310 9.25 5.53 -19.25
C PRO A 310 8.34 6.40 -18.37
N ASN A 311 7.22 6.91 -18.91
CA ASN A 311 6.37 7.89 -18.20
C ASN A 311 5.95 7.40 -16.81
N PRO A 312 5.76 8.32 -15.84
CA PRO A 312 5.21 8.00 -14.53
C PRO A 312 3.85 7.32 -14.61
N ILE A 313 3.53 6.48 -13.61
CA ILE A 313 2.17 5.97 -13.39
C ILE A 313 1.34 7.12 -12.80
N ASP A 314 0.87 8.01 -13.69
CA ASP A 314 0.22 9.28 -13.32
C ASP A 314 -1.22 9.42 -13.87
N ALA A 315 -2.19 9.37 -12.97
CA ALA A 315 -3.62 9.48 -13.23
C ALA A 315 -4.00 10.89 -13.72
N THR A 316 -4.27 10.97 -15.01
CA THR A 316 -4.71 12.18 -15.70
C THR A 316 -6.15 12.01 -16.22
N GLY A 317 -6.83 13.12 -16.46
CA GLY A 317 -8.19 13.10 -17.01
C GLY A 317 -8.24 12.61 -18.47
N PRO A 318 -9.43 12.34 -19.01
CA PRO A 318 -10.74 12.54 -18.38
C PRO A 318 -11.07 11.48 -17.32
N TYR A 319 -11.74 11.89 -16.26
CA TYR A 319 -12.23 11.00 -15.20
C TYR A 319 -13.65 10.53 -15.51
N PRO A 320 -14.02 9.28 -15.14
CA PRO A 320 -15.39 8.82 -15.29
C PRO A 320 -16.35 9.68 -14.46
N GLY A 321 -17.58 9.84 -14.96
CA GLY A 321 -18.65 10.47 -14.20
C GLY A 321 -18.99 9.66 -12.94
N GLN A 322 -19.61 10.34 -11.96
CA GLN A 322 -20.08 9.69 -10.75
C GLN A 322 -21.11 8.60 -11.08
N SER A 323 -20.87 7.39 -10.60
CA SER A 323 -21.79 6.26 -10.70
C SER A 323 -23.07 6.52 -9.89
N ALA A 324 -24.17 5.96 -10.36
CA ALA A 324 -25.42 5.91 -9.60
C ALA A 324 -25.22 5.17 -8.26
N THR A 325 -26.03 5.52 -7.27
CA THR A 325 -26.13 4.76 -6.02
C THR A 325 -26.71 3.38 -6.30
N GLY A 326 -26.18 2.37 -5.62
CA GLY A 326 -26.72 1.02 -5.61
C GLY A 326 -27.18 0.61 -4.21
N PRO A 327 -27.66 -0.64 -4.03
CA PRO A 327 -27.91 -1.17 -2.71
C PRO A 327 -26.61 -1.36 -1.92
N CYS A 328 -26.67 -1.29 -0.59
CA CYS A 328 -25.57 -1.79 0.24
C CYS A 328 -25.57 -3.32 0.24
N ALA A 329 -24.59 -3.94 -0.41
CA ALA A 329 -24.42 -5.40 -0.45
C ALA A 329 -23.63 -5.98 0.73
N SER A 330 -22.97 -5.16 1.55
CA SER A 330 -22.12 -5.64 2.64
C SER A 330 -22.93 -5.94 3.89
N THR A 331 -23.02 -7.22 4.27
CA THR A 331 -23.54 -7.63 5.58
C THR A 331 -22.62 -7.16 6.70
N LEU A 332 -21.30 -7.24 6.49
CA LEU A 332 -20.29 -6.81 7.44
C LEU A 332 -20.46 -5.34 7.87
N LEU A 333 -20.50 -4.41 6.91
CA LEU A 333 -20.62 -2.98 7.24
C LEU A 333 -21.98 -2.64 7.86
N LYS A 334 -23.05 -3.32 7.42
CA LYS A 334 -24.38 -3.18 8.04
C LYS A 334 -24.35 -3.61 9.50
N SER A 335 -23.89 -4.84 9.78
CA SER A 335 -23.79 -5.37 11.14
C SER A 335 -22.87 -4.52 12.01
N ALA A 336 -21.72 -4.10 11.47
CA ALA A 336 -20.79 -3.22 12.15
C ALA A 336 -21.45 -1.89 12.57
N SER A 337 -22.25 -1.31 11.68
CA SER A 337 -22.92 -0.03 11.94
C SER A 337 -23.99 -0.07 13.02
N THR A 338 -24.52 -1.26 13.34
CA THR A 338 -25.56 -1.48 14.36
C THR A 338 -25.00 -2.00 15.68
N ASP A 339 -23.90 -2.77 15.66
CA ASP A 339 -23.25 -3.32 16.84
C ASP A 339 -21.73 -3.05 16.79
N VAL A 340 -21.37 -1.82 17.16
CA VAL A 340 -19.97 -1.38 17.27
C VAL A 340 -19.21 -2.21 18.31
N GLY A 341 -19.90 -2.73 19.33
CA GLY A 341 -19.32 -3.55 20.39
C GLY A 341 -18.81 -4.88 19.85
N ALA A 342 -19.60 -5.57 19.04
CA ALA A 342 -19.21 -6.83 18.40
C ALA A 342 -17.99 -6.66 17.48
N VAL A 343 -17.92 -5.58 16.70
CA VAL A 343 -16.77 -5.32 15.83
C VAL A 343 -15.51 -5.05 16.65
N ARG A 344 -15.62 -4.25 17.72
CA ARG A 344 -14.49 -4.01 18.62
C ARG A 344 -14.03 -5.29 19.30
N GLN A 345 -14.96 -6.13 19.77
CA GLN A 345 -14.63 -7.43 20.36
C GLN A 345 -13.96 -8.36 19.35
N GLN A 346 -14.43 -8.40 18.11
CA GLN A 346 -13.82 -9.20 17.05
C GLN A 346 -12.41 -8.69 16.70
N LEU A 347 -12.21 -7.37 16.64
CA LEU A 347 -10.89 -6.77 16.46
C LEU A 347 -9.98 -7.08 17.64
N ASP A 348 -10.46 -6.95 18.88
CA ASP A 348 -9.69 -7.29 20.09
C ASP A 348 -9.37 -8.78 20.15
N GLN A 349 -10.30 -9.63 19.68
CA GLN A 349 -10.09 -11.07 19.57
C GLN A 349 -9.05 -11.38 18.49
N TRP A 350 -9.10 -10.74 17.33
CA TRP A 350 -8.05 -10.85 16.33
C TRP A 350 -6.72 -10.37 16.88
N VAL A 351 -6.67 -9.28 17.63
CA VAL A 351 -5.45 -8.81 18.30
C VAL A 351 -4.91 -9.87 19.26
N LYS A 352 -5.77 -10.57 20.00
CA LYS A 352 -5.37 -11.65 20.91
C LYS A 352 -4.93 -12.90 20.15
N GLU A 353 -5.71 -13.37 19.18
CA GLU A 353 -5.45 -14.57 18.38
C GLU A 353 -4.20 -14.41 17.52
N LEU A 354 -4.05 -13.26 16.88
CA LEU A 354 -2.82 -12.88 16.18
C LEU A 354 -1.70 -12.70 17.20
N GLY A 355 -1.92 -12.01 18.32
CA GLY A 355 -0.92 -11.88 19.39
C GLY A 355 -0.37 -13.22 19.90
N HIS A 356 -1.18 -14.27 19.92
CA HIS A 356 -0.76 -15.64 20.28
C HIS A 356 -0.07 -16.40 19.14
N LEU A 357 -0.28 -16.02 17.88
CA LEU A 357 0.47 -16.54 16.72
C LEU A 357 1.89 -15.95 16.62
N PHE A 358 2.21 -14.94 17.43
CA PHE A 358 3.47 -14.17 17.36
C PHE A 358 4.23 -14.05 18.70
N GLN A 359 3.95 -14.94 19.65
CA GLN A 359 4.86 -15.28 20.76
C GLN A 359 5.61 -16.57 20.44
#